data_AF-A0A146ZQQ7-F1
#
_entry.id   AF-A0A146ZQQ7-F1
#
_cell.length_a   1.000
_cell.length_b   1.000
_cell.length_c   1.000
_cell.angle_alpha   90.00
_cell.angle_beta   90.00
_cell.angle_gamma   90.00
#
_symmetry.space_group_name_H-M   'P 1'
#
loop_
_entity.id
_entity.type
_entity.pdbx_description
1 polymer ?
#
loop_
_entity_poly.entity_id
_entity_poly.type
_entity_poly.pdbx_seq_one_letter_code
_entity_poly.pdbx_strand_id
1 'polypeptide(L)'
;NVQAMSGFLILFSVLCFLCFIFSYMGKDLPKNYNEAKSITFCLLQLVIIWIIYATTHLLYHVYYTSALSALAVLCSLYSFLFWYFLPKCYIILLQPERNTQQY
;
A
#
# COMPACT_ATOMS: atom_id res chain seq x y z
N ASN A 1 -17.26 10.85 17.64
CA ASN A 1 -17.10 12.27 17.24
C ASN A 1 -16.89 12.34 15.73
N VAL A 2 -17.92 12.69 14.96
CA VAL A 2 -17.94 12.57 13.48
C VAL A 2 -16.89 13.46 12.80
N GLN A 3 -16.56 14.61 13.40
CA GLN A 3 -15.51 15.50 12.89
C GLN A 3 -14.10 14.90 12.96
N ALA A 4 -13.80 14.12 14.01
CA ALA A 4 -12.51 13.43 14.13
C ALA A 4 -12.35 12.31 13.08
N MET A 5 -13.44 11.58 12.78
CA MET A 5 -13.47 10.56 11.73
C MET A 5 -13.24 11.18 10.34
N SER A 6 -13.91 12.31 10.06
CA SER A 6 -13.73 13.03 8.79
C SER A 6 -12.30 13.55 8.64
N GLY A 7 -11.71 14.09 9.70
CA GLY A 7 -10.33 14.58 9.69
C GLY A 7 -9.32 13.47 9.40
N PHE A 8 -9.51 12.28 9.99
CA PHE A 8 -8.65 11.12 9.74
C PHE A 8 -8.69 10.66 8.28
N LEU A 9 -9.88 10.56 7.67
CA LEU A 9 -10.03 10.14 6.28
C LEU A 9 -9.38 11.13 5.30
N ILE A 10 -9.52 12.43 5.54
CA ILE A 10 -8.89 13.47 4.74
C ILE A 10 -7.37 13.38 4.84
N LEU A 11 -6.84 13.28 6.07
CA LEU A 11 -5.41 13.14 6.30
C LEU A 11 -4.85 11.90 5.60
N PHE A 12 -5.54 10.75 5.72
CA PHE A 12 -5.13 9.51 5.10
C PHE A 12 -5.12 9.60 3.57
N SER A 13 -6.14 10.21 2.97
CA SER A 13 -6.21 10.42 1.53
C SER A 13 -5.11 11.36 1.02
N VAL A 14 -4.85 12.46 1.73
CA VAL A 14 -3.78 13.41 1.40
C VAL A 14 -2.41 12.73 1.52
N LEU A 15 -2.19 11.96 2.58
CA LEU A 15 -0.95 11.24 2.81
C LEU A 15 -0.71 10.21 1.71
N CYS A 16 -1.72 9.42 1.33
CA CYS A 16 -1.60 8.47 0.22
C CYS A 16 -1.24 9.15 -1.10
N PHE A 17 -1.86 10.31 -1.39
CA PHE A 17 -1.58 11.06 -2.60
C PHE A 17 -0.16 11.63 -2.63
N LEU A 18 0.29 12.22 -1.52
CA LEU A 18 1.66 12.71 -1.38
C LEU A 18 2.69 11.57 -1.52
N CYS A 19 2.45 10.44 -0.85
CA CYS A 19 3.30 9.26 -0.97
C CYS A 19 3.36 8.75 -2.42
N PHE A 20 2.24 8.74 -3.14
CA PHE A 20 2.22 8.37 -4.56
C PHE A 20 3.06 9.32 -5.41
N ILE A 21 2.94 10.64 -5.23
CA ILE A 21 3.75 11.63 -5.94
C ILE A 21 5.24 11.42 -5.68
N PHE A 22 5.65 11.31 -4.40
CA PHE A 22 7.05 11.11 -4.05
C PHE A 22 7.61 9.80 -4.63
N SER A 23 6.83 8.73 -4.56
CA SER A 23 7.23 7.43 -5.10
C SER A 23 7.29 7.42 -6.63
N TYR A 24 6.40 8.16 -7.30
CA TYR A 24 6.42 8.32 -8.76
C TYR A 24 7.56 9.20 -9.25
N MET A 25 7.85 10.33 -8.60
CA MET A 25 9.05 11.13 -8.86
C MET A 25 10.31 10.31 -8.60
N GLY A 26 10.23 9.46 -7.57
CA GLY A 26 11.20 8.46 -7.23
C GLY A 26 11.25 7.26 -8.18
N LYS A 27 10.89 7.37 -9.46
CA LYS A 27 11.06 6.29 -10.46
C LYS A 27 12.20 6.50 -11.48
N ASP A 28 12.77 7.72 -11.60
CA ASP A 28 13.77 8.08 -12.62
C ASP A 28 15.22 8.32 -12.12
N LEU A 29 15.54 8.27 -10.81
CA LEU A 29 16.92 8.40 -10.33
C LEU A 29 17.71 7.08 -10.50
N PRO A 30 19.03 7.16 -10.79
CA PRO A 30 19.85 5.98 -11.06
C PRO A 30 20.30 5.23 -9.79
N LYS A 31 20.37 3.89 -9.91
CA LYS A 31 20.94 2.90 -8.97
C LYS A 31 20.50 2.96 -7.50
N ASN A 32 19.20 2.75 -7.26
CA ASN A 32 18.63 1.81 -6.24
C ASN A 32 17.10 1.64 -6.41
N TYR A 33 16.60 1.86 -7.63
CA TYR A 33 15.24 2.35 -7.89
C TYR A 33 14.14 1.29 -8.01
N ASN A 34 14.51 0.03 -7.82
CA ASN A 34 13.52 -1.04 -7.73
C ASN A 34 12.70 -0.94 -6.44
N GLU A 35 13.27 -0.38 -5.37
CA GLU A 35 12.57 -0.21 -4.09
C GLU A 35 11.46 0.82 -4.17
N ALA A 36 11.74 1.98 -4.78
CA ALA A 36 10.76 3.04 -4.95
C ALA A 36 9.59 2.59 -5.84
N LYS A 37 9.84 1.81 -6.90
CA LYS A 37 8.76 1.20 -7.69
C LYS A 37 7.87 0.26 -6.86
N SER A 38 8.45 -0.59 -6.02
CA SER A 38 7.68 -1.47 -5.11
C SER A 38 6.79 -0.68 -4.17
N ILE A 39 7.30 0.42 -3.62
CA ILE A 39 6.54 1.32 -2.74
C ILE A 39 5.39 1.99 -3.50
N THR A 40 5.61 2.46 -4.73
CA THR A 40 4.54 3.06 -5.56
C THR A 40 3.40 2.08 -5.78
N PHE A 41 3.73 0.82 -6.08
CA PHE A 41 2.72 -0.23 -6.25
C PHE A 41 1.98 -0.54 -4.94
N CYS A 42 2.67 -0.61 -3.79
CA CYS A 42 2.01 -0.79 -2.49
C CYS A 42 0.98 0.30 -2.22
N LEU A 43 1.35 1.55 -2.47
CA LEU A 43 0.49 2.73 -2.26
C LEU A 43 -0.73 2.72 -3.20
N LEU A 44 -0.55 2.32 -4.46
CA LEU A 44 -1.66 2.21 -5.41
C LEU A 44 -2.63 1.09 -5.01
N GLN A 45 -2.13 -0.06 -4.56
CA GLN A 45 -2.93 -1.17 -4.05
C GLN A 45 -3.75 -0.77 -2.82
N LEU A 46 -3.14 -0.01 -1.91
CA LEU A 46 -3.79 0.55 -0.73
C LEU A 46 -4.99 1.42 -1.13
N VAL A 47 -4.79 2.35 -2.07
CA VAL A 47 -5.88 3.22 -2.58
C VAL A 47 -7.01 2.39 -3.19
N ILE A 48 -6.69 1.37 -4.00
CA ILE A 48 -7.69 0.48 -4.60
C ILE A 48 -8.50 -0.26 -3.52
N ILE A 49 -7.85 -0.80 -2.49
CA ILE A 49 -8.52 -1.50 -1.37
C ILE A 49 -9.52 -0.56 -0.68
N TRP A 50 -9.14 0.69 -0.42
CA TRP A 50 -10.02 1.66 0.23
C TRP A 50 -11.19 2.11 -0.66
N ILE A 51 -10.97 2.24 -1.96
CA ILE A 51 -12.06 2.49 -2.93
C ILE A 51 -13.04 1.31 -2.94
N ILE A 52 -12.55 0.07 -3.03
CA ILE A 52 -13.39 -1.13 -3.00
C ILE A 52 -14.15 -1.22 -1.67
N TYR A 53 -13.50 -0.94 -0.54
CA TYR A 53 -14.15 -0.88 0.76
C TYR A 53 -15.28 0.16 0.78
N ALA A 54 -15.04 1.38 0.28
CA ALA A 54 -16.06 2.43 0.22
C ALA A 54 -17.24 2.04 -0.68
N THR A 55 -16.96 1.52 -1.88
CA THR A 55 -18.00 1.04 -2.81
C THR A 55 -18.80 -0.12 -2.21
N THR A 56 -18.14 -1.07 -1.57
CA THR A 56 -18.79 -2.23 -0.94
C THR A 56 -19.61 -1.80 0.28
N HIS A 57 -19.14 -0.82 1.05
CA HIS A 57 -19.90 -0.23 2.17
C HIS A 57 -21.16 0.51 1.69
N LEU A 58 -21.12 1.12 0.51
CA LEU A 58 -22.30 1.76 -0.12
C LEU A 58 -23.29 0.73 -0.67
N LEU A 59 -22.81 -0.39 -1.20
CA LEU A 59 -23.65 -1.41 -1.85
C LEU A 59 -24.25 -2.44 -0.88
N TYR A 60 -23.55 -2.77 0.21
CA TYR A 60 -23.98 -3.79 1.16
C TYR A 60 -24.52 -3.16 2.45
N HIS A 61 -25.68 -3.65 2.92
CA HIS A 61 -26.31 -3.19 4.16
C HIS A 61 -25.42 -3.46 5.39
N VAL A 62 -25.53 -2.59 6.40
CA VAL A 62 -24.65 -2.41 7.59
C VAL A 62 -24.25 -3.69 8.35
N TYR A 63 -24.93 -4.81 8.16
CA TYR A 63 -24.71 -6.08 8.87
C TYR A 63 -23.27 -6.62 8.78
N TYR A 64 -22.57 -6.42 7.66
CA TYR A 64 -21.22 -6.93 7.46
C TYR A 64 -20.11 -5.88 7.53
N THR A 65 -20.44 -4.63 7.88
CA THR A 65 -19.48 -3.51 7.84
C THR A 65 -18.28 -3.72 8.76
N SER A 66 -18.46 -4.37 9.92
CA SER A 66 -17.37 -4.71 10.83
C SER A 66 -16.38 -5.72 10.21
N ALA A 67 -16.89 -6.80 9.61
CA ALA A 67 -16.05 -7.79 8.92
C ALA A 67 -15.34 -7.20 7.70
N LEU A 68 -16.04 -6.35 6.94
CA LEU A 68 -15.48 -5.65 5.78
C LEU A 68 -14.33 -4.71 6.19
N SER A 69 -14.48 -4.01 7.31
CA SER A 69 -13.46 -3.12 7.86
C SER A 69 -12.20 -3.90 8.27
N ALA A 70 -12.39 -5.03 8.96
CA ALA A 70 -11.30 -5.91 9.34
C ALA A 70 -10.57 -6.48 8.12
N LEU A 71 -11.31 -6.92 7.09
CA LEU A 71 -10.75 -7.40 5.83
C LEU A 71 -9.96 -6.32 5.10
N ALA A 72 -10.48 -5.08 5.01
CA ALA A 72 -9.78 -3.98 4.36
C ALA A 72 -8.45 -3.65 5.06
N VAL A 73 -8.42 -3.68 6.40
CA VAL A 73 -7.19 -3.49 7.20
C VAL A 73 -6.22 -4.64 6.97
N LEU A 74 -6.68 -5.90 7.02
CA LEU A 74 -5.85 -7.07 6.75
C LEU A 74 -5.24 -7.02 5.35
N CYS A 75 -6.04 -6.75 4.32
CA CYS A 75 -5.56 -6.59 2.94
C CYS A 75 -4.54 -5.46 2.81
N SER A 76 -4.71 -4.36 3.55
CA SER A 76 -3.74 -3.27 3.57
C SER A 76 -2.39 -3.71 4.14
N LEU A 77 -2.39 -4.47 5.24
CA LEU A 77 -1.16 -5.02 5.84
C LEU A 77 -0.49 -6.04 4.93
N TYR A 78 -1.26 -6.94 4.33
CA TYR A 78 -0.75 -7.94 3.41
C TYR A 78 -0.19 -7.32 2.12
N SER A 79 -0.75 -6.21 1.65
CA SER A 79 -0.21 -5.51 0.46
C SER A 79 1.24 -5.08 0.66
N PHE A 80 1.60 -4.59 1.84
CA PHE A 80 3.00 -4.28 2.15
C PHE A 80 3.87 -5.54 2.24
N LEU A 81 3.40 -6.58 2.94
CA LEU A 81 4.12 -7.85 3.07
C LEU A 81 4.40 -8.49 1.70
N PHE A 82 3.40 -8.63 0.85
CA PHE A 82 3.55 -9.27 -0.44
C PHE A 82 4.29 -8.40 -1.45
N TRP A 83 4.00 -7.10 -1.55
CA TRP A 83 4.57 -6.29 -2.63
C TRP A 83 5.93 -5.68 -2.30
N TYR A 84 6.25 -5.48 -1.02
CA TYR A 84 7.56 -4.97 -0.62
C TYR A 84 8.54 -6.10 -0.26
N PHE A 85 8.12 -7.05 0.58
CA PHE A 85 9.06 -8.08 1.07
C PHE A 85 9.26 -9.23 0.10
N LEU A 86 8.27 -9.64 -0.67
CA LEU A 86 8.41 -10.79 -1.58
C LEU A 86 9.54 -10.65 -2.61
N PRO A 87 9.76 -9.51 -3.29
CA PRO A 87 10.93 -9.35 -4.17
C PRO A 87 12.26 -9.41 -3.42
N LYS A 88 12.31 -8.93 -2.16
CA LYS A 88 13.50 -9.03 -1.30
C LYS A 88 13.74 -10.48 -0.83
N CYS A 89 12.71 -11.17 -0.36
CA CYS A 89 12.76 -12.57 0.03
C CYS A 89 13.13 -13.48 -1.16
N TYR A 90 12.66 -13.17 -2.36
CA TYR A 90 13.04 -13.87 -3.60
C TYR A 90 14.55 -13.77 -3.85
N ILE A 91 15.13 -12.56 -3.76
CA ILE A 91 16.57 -12.36 -3.95
C ILE A 91 17.37 -13.10 -2.87
N ILE A 92 16.96 -13.01 -1.60
CA ILE A 92 17.65 -13.67 -0.48
C ILE A 92 17.64 -15.20 -0.61
N LEU A 93 16.51 -15.80 -1.00
CA LEU A 93 16.36 -17.25 -1.05
C LEU A 93 16.88 -17.88 -2.34
N LEU A 94 16.68 -17.23 -3.49
CA LEU A 94 16.90 -17.83 -4.81
C LEU A 94 18.09 -17.23 -5.56
N GLN A 95 18.57 -16.04 -5.18
CA GLN A 95 19.69 -15.36 -5.83
C GLN A 95 20.66 -14.72 -4.80
N PRO A 96 21.22 -15.51 -3.86
CA PRO A 96 22.09 -14.99 -2.80
C PRO A 96 23.32 -14.23 -3.32
N GLU A 97 23.82 -14.58 -4.51
CA GLU A 97 24.92 -13.90 -5.21
C GLU A 97 24.64 -12.41 -5.51
N ARG A 98 23.37 -12.00 -5.54
CA ARG A 98 22.94 -10.61 -5.79
C ARG A 98 22.70 -9.83 -4.49
N ASN A 99 22.83 -10.47 -3.32
CA ASN A 99 22.69 -9.84 -2.01
C ASN A 99 24.01 -9.18 -1.57
N THR A 100 24.53 -8.24 -2.36
CA THR A 100 25.78 -7.51 -2.11
C THR A 100 25.52 -6.01 -2.06
N GLN A 101 26.16 -5.28 -1.14
CA GLN A 101 25.95 -3.83 -0.92
C GLN A 101 26.23 -2.91 -2.12
N GLN A 102 26.78 -3.43 -3.22
CA GLN A 102 27.07 -2.68 -4.45
C GLN A 102 25.90 -2.65 -5.46
N TYR A 103 24.80 -3.35 -5.17
CA TYR A 103 23.57 -3.44 -5.97
C TYR A 103 22.33 -3.26 -5.09
#